data_AF-A0A0K9XJB1-F1
#
_entry.id   AF-A0A0K9XJB1-F1
#
_cell.length_a   1.000
_cell.length_b   1.000
_cell.length_c   1.000
_cell.angle_alpha   90.00
_cell.angle_beta   90.00
_cell.angle_gamma   90.00
#
_symmetry.space_group_name_H-M   'P 1'
#
loop_
_entity.id
_entity.type
_entity.pdbx_description
1 polymer ?
#
loop_
_entity_poly.entity_id
_entity_poly.type
_entity_poly.pdbx_seq_one_letter_code
_entity_poly.pdbx_strand_id
1 'polypeptide(L)' 'MNRVYVCSCFGITEQQVREHADQGRCTPRQIASACKAGTDCGSCVRRIQALLGRGACPRRELADRGVPEALAAEVTARAA' A
#
# COMPACT_ATOMS: atom_id res chain seq x y z
N MET A 1 -9.08 23.47 4.61
CA MET A 1 -8.92 22.04 4.92
C MET A 1 -8.84 21.25 3.61
N ASN A 2 -7.65 20.97 3.10
CA ASN A 2 -7.51 20.19 1.86
C ASN A 2 -7.68 18.71 2.17
N ARG A 3 -8.89 18.16 1.95
CA ARG A 3 -9.10 16.72 1.93
C ARG A 3 -8.56 16.18 0.61
N VAL A 4 -7.29 15.78 0.61
CA VAL A 4 -6.71 15.12 -0.56
C VAL A 4 -7.32 13.73 -0.64
N TYR A 5 -8.08 13.48 -1.71
CA TYR A 5 -8.56 12.14 -2.03
C TYR A 5 -7.42 11.32 -2.61
N VAL A 6 -7.22 10.13 -2.03
CA VAL A 6 -6.24 9.14 -2.48
C VAL A 6 -6.91 8.16 -3.45
N CYS A 7 -8.16 7.76 -3.19
CA CYS A 7 -8.94 6.91 -4.08
C CYS A 7 -10.22 7.61 -4.51
N SER A 8 -10.38 7.88 -5.81
CA SER A 8 -11.59 8.48 -6.36
C SER A 8 -12.76 7.49 -6.47
N CYS A 9 -12.49 6.20 -6.68
CA CYS A 9 -13.55 5.19 -6.87
C CYS A 9 -14.39 4.98 -5.62
N PHE A 10 -13.73 4.93 -4.45
CA PHE A 10 -14.38 4.71 -3.16
C PHE A 10 -14.40 5.96 -2.27
N GLY A 11 -13.94 7.11 -2.79
CA GLY A 11 -13.92 8.37 -2.05
C GLY A 11 -12.99 8.38 -0.83
N ILE A 12 -11.89 7.63 -0.87
CA ILE A 12 -10.98 7.50 0.29
C ILE A 12 -10.01 8.66 0.33
N THR A 13 -9.91 9.28 1.50
CA THR A 13 -9.02 10.40 1.78
C THR A 13 -7.68 9.96 2.35
N GLU A 14 -6.69 10.84 2.24
CA GLU A 14 -5.37 10.63 2.85
C GLU A 14 -5.44 10.47 4.38
N GLN A 15 -6.34 11.21 5.04
CA GLN A 15 -6.55 11.10 6.48
C GLN A 15 -7.04 9.70 6.87
N GLN A 16 -8.03 9.16 6.16
CA GLN A 16 -8.51 7.79 6.40
C GLN A 16 -7.41 6.75 6.22
N VAL A 17 -6.53 6.93 5.23
CA VAL A 17 -5.37 6.04 5.01
C VAL A 17 -4.42 6.09 6.21
N ARG A 18 -4.14 7.28 6.76
CA ARG A 18 -3.30 7.44 7.96
C ARG A 18 -3.96 6.86 9.21
N GLU A 19 -5.24 7.14 9.45
CA GLU A 19 -5.99 6.59 10.57
C GLU A 19 -5.99 5.06 10.57
N HIS A 20 -6.14 4.44 9.39
CA HIS A 20 -6.03 2.99 9.27
C HIS A 20 -4.61 2.47 9.55
N ALA A 21 -3.58 3.22 9.14
CA ALA A 21 -2.20 2.90 9.45
C ALA A 21 -1.92 2.97 10.96
N ASP A 22 -2.44 4.01 11.63
CA ASP A 22 -2.34 4.18 13.10
C ASP A 22 -3.08 3.06 13.85
N GLN A 23 -4.18 2.55 13.30
CA GLN A 23 -4.88 1.36 13.80
C GLN A 23 -4.12 0.04 13.55
N GLY A 24 -2.88 0.09 13.05
CA GLY A 24 -2.02 -1.07 12.83
C GLY A 24 -2.12 -1.70 11.43
N ARG A 25 -2.81 -1.06 10.48
CA ARG A 25 -2.87 -1.54 9.08
C ARG A 25 -1.70 -1.00 8.28
N CYS A 26 -0.55 -1.64 8.43
CA CYS A 26 0.70 -1.18 7.84
C CYS A 26 0.90 -1.63 6.38
N THR A 27 -0.07 -2.30 5.73
CA THR A 27 0.04 -2.79 4.34
C THR A 27 -1.08 -2.28 3.44
N PRO A 28 -0.83 -2.05 2.13
CA PRO A 28 -1.87 -1.70 1.17
C PRO A 28 -3.00 -2.72 1.13
N ARG A 29 -2.68 -4.01 1.33
CA ARG A 29 -3.65 -5.11 1.36
C ARG A 29 -4.58 -5.01 2.58
N GLN A 30 -4.05 -4.70 3.76
CA GLN A 30 -4.87 -4.45 4.95
C GLN A 30 -5.74 -3.19 4.79
N ILE A 31 -5.21 -2.13 4.16
CA ILE A 31 -5.99 -0.94 3.86
C ILE A 31 -7.11 -1.26 2.86
N ALA A 32 -6.82 -2.00 1.79
CA ALA A 32 -7.81 -2.47 0.84
C ALA A 32 -8.92 -3.31 1.52
N SER A 33 -8.57 -4.19 2.46
CA SER A 33 -9.57 -4.95 3.23
C SER A 33 -10.43 -4.07 4.15
N ALA A 34 -9.92 -2.94 4.62
CA ALA A 34 -10.66 -2.05 5.52
C ALA A 34 -11.55 -1.05 4.79
N CYS A 35 -11.03 -0.42 3.73
CA CYS A 35 -11.69 0.71 3.06
C CYS A 35 -11.90 0.51 1.56
N LYS A 36 -11.60 -0.69 1.02
CA LYS A 36 -11.70 -1.03 -0.42
C LYS A 36 -10.77 -0.21 -1.33
N ALA A 37 -9.92 0.64 -0.78
CA ALA A 37 -8.98 1.42 -1.59
C ALA A 37 -8.04 0.48 -2.36
N GLY A 38 -8.05 0.57 -3.69
CA GLY A 38 -7.18 -0.20 -4.57
C GLY A 38 -7.75 -1.52 -5.07
N THR A 39 -9.03 -1.83 -4.82
CA THR A 39 -9.70 -3.05 -5.35
C THR A 39 -10.47 -2.83 -6.66
N ASP A 40 -10.55 -1.60 -7.14
CA ASP A 40 -11.20 -1.22 -8.40
C ASP A 40 -10.12 -0.90 -9.46
N CYS A 41 -10.02 0.33 -9.96
CA CYS A 41 -9.03 0.71 -10.98
C CYS A 41 -7.56 0.65 -10.52
N GLY A 42 -7.29 0.47 -9.23
CA GLY A 42 -5.93 0.28 -8.68
C GLY A 42 -4.99 1.50 -8.69
N SER A 43 -5.39 2.64 -9.26
CA SER A 43 -4.52 3.84 -9.41
C SER A 43 -3.98 4.40 -8.09
N CYS A 44 -4.76 4.25 -7.01
CA CYS A 44 -4.43 4.73 -5.66
C CYS A 44 -3.38 3.86 -4.92
N VAL A 45 -3.12 2.63 -5.35
CA VAL A 45 -2.27 1.66 -4.63
C VAL A 45 -0.85 2.18 -4.43
N ARG A 46 -0.25 2.77 -5.48
CA ARG A 46 1.10 3.35 -5.42
C ARG A 46 1.18 4.53 -4.45
N ARG A 47 0.14 5.37 -4.42
CA ARG A 47 0.05 6.50 -3.50
C ARG A 47 -0.11 6.03 -2.05
N ILE A 48 -0.93 5.02 -1.81
CA ILE A 48 -1.09 4.39 -0.49
C ILE A 48 0.24 3.79 0.00
N GLN A 49 0.98 3.10 -0.88
CA GLN A 49 2.31 2.58 -0.54
C GLN A 49 3.30 3.69 -0.14
N ALA A 50 3.29 4.82 -0.85
CA ALA A 50 4.12 5.98 -0.52
C ALA A 50 3.72 6.59 0.83
N LEU A 51 2.42 6.73 1.10
CA LEU A 51 1.90 7.24 2.38
C LEU A 51 2.27 6.34 3.57
N LEU A 52 2.34 5.03 3.35
CA LEU A 52 2.76 4.06 4.35
C LEU A 52 4.29 3.98 4.52
N GLY A 53 5.07 4.83 3.85
CA GLY A 53 6.54 4.77 3.90
C GLY A 53 7.15 3.54 3.22
N ARG A 54 6.35 2.74 2.50
CA ARG A 54 6.82 1.58 1.71
C ARG A 54 7.29 1.96 0.30
N GLY A 55 7.29 3.26 -0.01
CA GLY A 55 7.72 3.81 -1.31
C GLY A 55 9.21 3.65 -1.62
N ALA A 56 10.02 3.16 -0.67
CA ALA A 56 11.46 2.93 -0.82
C ALA A 56 11.83 1.47 -1.17
N CYS A 57 10.91 0.68 -1.71
CA CYS A 57 11.29 -0.59 -2.34
C CYS A 57 11.51 -0.37 -3.85
N PRO A 58 12.75 -0.37 -4.36
CA PRO A 58 13.07 -0.27 -5.79
C PRO A 58 12.71 -1.55 -6.55
N ARG A 59 11.51 -2.12 -6.33
CA ARG A 59 11.09 -3.37 -7.00
C ARG A 59 10.59 -3.15 -8.42
N ARG A 60 10.63 -1.92 -8.92
CA ARG A 60 10.06 -1.58 -10.23
C ARG A 60 10.92 -2.02 -11.41
N GLU A 61 12.13 -2.51 -11.18
CA GLU A 61 12.87 -3.28 -12.19
C GLU A 61 12.36 -4.72 -12.35
N LEU A 62 11.58 -5.26 -11.40
CA LEU A 62 11.15 -6.67 -11.42
C LEU A 62 9.69 -6.88 -11.85
N ALA A 63 8.84 -5.85 -11.90
CA ALA A 63 7.41 -6.00 -12.22
C ALA A 63 7.06 -5.77 -13.71
N ASP A 64 8.00 -5.28 -14.53
CA ASP A 64 7.85 -5.22 -16.00
C ASP A 64 8.27 -6.54 -16.68
N ARG A 65 8.96 -7.43 -15.95
CA ARG A 65 9.23 -8.80 -16.37
C ARG A 65 8.24 -9.71 -15.67
N GLY A 66 7.10 -10.00 -16.31
CA GLY A 66 6.02 -10.80 -15.72
C GLY A 66 6.52 -12.13 -15.11
N VAL A 67 6.60 -12.19 -13.78
CA VAL A 67 6.78 -13.44 -13.03
C VAL A 67 5.83 -13.43 -11.83
N PRO A 68 4.97 -14.46 -11.69
CA PRO A 68 4.04 -14.55 -10.58
C PRO A 68 4.76 -14.89 -9.27
N GLU A 69 4.41 -14.13 -8.24
CA GLU A 69 4.18 -14.55 -6.85
C GLU A 69 4.88 -15.84 -6.36
N ALA A 70 6.18 -15.74 -6.03
CA ALA A 70 6.81 -16.62 -5.05
C ALA A 70 7.94 -15.88 -4.32
N LEU A 71 8.03 -16.11 -3.00
CA LEU A 71 9.02 -15.62 -2.04
C LEU A 71 8.77 -14.24 -1.40
N ALA A 72 7.87 -14.24 -0.41
CA ALA A 72 7.82 -13.26 0.67
C ALA A 72 8.13 -13.91 2.04
N ALA A 73 9.18 -14.75 2.09
CA ALA A 73 9.66 -15.31 3.33
C ALA A 73 11.19 -15.31 3.33
N GLU A 74 11.80 -14.18 3.71
CA GLU A 74 13.12 -14.14 4.36
C GLU A 74 13.53 -12.70 4.68
N VAL A 75 12.82 -12.06 5.61
CA VAL A 75 13.43 -10.99 6.43
C VAL A 75 12.78 -11.04 7.81
N THR A 76 13.20 -11.97 8.67
CA THR A 76 13.28 -11.73 10.13
C THR A 76 14.16 -12.80 10.80
N ALA A 77 15.44 -12.47 11.07
CA ALA A 77 16.22 -12.78 12.29
C ALA A 77 17.74 -12.85 11.97
N ARG A 78 18.49 -11.77 12.28
CA ARG A 78 19.47 -11.64 13.39
C ARG A 78 20.86 -12.22 13.05
N ALA A 79 21.92 -11.43 12.89
CA ALA A 79 22.61 -10.69 13.95
C ALA A 79 22.96 -11.58 15.15
N ALA A 80 24.03 -12.37 15.00
CA ALA A 80 24.99 -12.79 16.03
C ALA A 80 26.19 -13.41 15.31
#